data_AF-A0A2G2R6J4-F1
#
_entry.id   AF-A0A2G2R6J4-F1
#
_cell.length_a   1.000
_cell.length_b   1.000
_cell.length_c   1.000
_cell.angle_alpha   90.00
_cell.angle_beta   90.00
_cell.angle_gamma   90.00
#
_symmetry.space_group_name_H-M   'P 1'
#
loop_
_entity.id
_entity.type
_entity.pdbx_description
1 polymer ?
#
loop_
_entity_poly.entity_id
_entity_poly.type
_entity_poly.pdbx_seq_one_letter_code
_entity_poly.pdbx_strand_id
1 'polypeptide(L)'
;MISHVLGGFSHCCLAFGVLTFRIATMKQALSLIGKLLLVLAFASGIGELAAHGIQAELSWMPSSGEVWAVLAPDRFEAFTAKHSGFLWQTMLGIPAWALFGIPGIAIVFVFHDKTAGDEAELEDSLFLYDELTKQVKNGDYENFGESESRAKQGDMDPRGDARINVAEEHYSESVLDQGLAPKHDYLFKNKG
;
A
#
# COMPACT_ATOMS: atom_id res chain seq x y z
N MET A 1 -61.06 -23.76 10.34
CA MET A 1 -60.29 -22.92 9.39
C MET A 1 -59.23 -22.21 10.21
N ILE A 2 -58.03 -21.98 9.66
CA ILE A 2 -56.81 -21.43 10.30
C ILE A 2 -55.83 -22.51 10.77
N SER A 3 -55.06 -23.05 9.82
CA SER A 3 -53.74 -23.65 10.07
C SER A 3 -53.11 -24.11 8.75
N HIS A 4 -52.63 -23.19 7.90
CA HIS A 4 -51.82 -23.54 6.72
C HIS A 4 -51.07 -22.32 6.13
N VAL A 5 -50.37 -21.50 6.93
CA VAL A 5 -49.49 -20.45 6.38
C VAL A 5 -48.33 -20.19 7.34
N LEU A 6 -47.26 -21.00 7.34
CA LEU A 6 -46.02 -20.67 8.08
C LEU A 6 -44.77 -21.47 7.63
N GLY A 7 -44.72 -21.91 6.37
CA GLY A 7 -43.61 -22.74 5.85
C GLY A 7 -42.63 -22.05 4.88
N GLY A 8 -42.83 -20.76 4.55
CA GLY A 8 -42.15 -20.14 3.39
C GLY A 8 -40.90 -19.29 3.67
N PHE A 9 -40.61 -18.92 4.92
CA PHE A 9 -39.62 -17.85 5.18
C PHE A 9 -38.18 -18.30 5.39
N SER A 10 -37.91 -19.60 5.59
CA SER A 10 -36.57 -20.06 5.98
C SER A 10 -35.55 -20.12 4.83
N HIS A 11 -35.99 -20.30 3.58
CA HIS A 11 -35.07 -20.46 2.44
C HIS A 11 -34.56 -19.12 1.86
N CYS A 12 -35.21 -17.99 2.17
CA CYS A 12 -34.81 -16.70 1.62
C CYS A 12 -33.56 -16.11 2.31
N CYS A 13 -33.38 -16.35 3.62
CA CYS A 13 -32.24 -15.82 4.37
C CYS A 13 -30.89 -16.47 3.99
N LEU A 14 -30.88 -17.75 3.62
CA LEU A 14 -29.65 -18.44 3.20
C LEU A 14 -29.17 -17.97 1.82
N ALA A 15 -30.09 -17.70 0.89
CA ALA A 15 -29.74 -17.18 -0.44
C ALA A 15 -29.13 -15.78 -0.37
N PHE A 16 -29.62 -14.92 0.53
CA PHE A 16 -29.11 -13.57 0.72
C PHE A 16 -27.70 -13.56 1.34
N GLY A 17 -27.43 -14.46 2.30
CA GLY A 17 -26.11 -14.61 2.92
C GLY A 17 -25.02 -15.10 1.97
N VAL A 18 -25.34 -16.02 1.05
CA VAL A 18 -24.38 -16.49 0.03
C VAL A 18 -24.07 -15.38 -0.98
N LEU A 19 -25.07 -14.56 -1.34
CA LEU A 19 -24.88 -13.46 -2.28
C LEU A 19 -23.99 -12.35 -1.70
N THR A 20 -24.23 -11.96 -0.44
CA THR A 20 -23.43 -10.92 0.22
C THR A 20 -21.99 -11.37 0.47
N PHE A 21 -21.78 -12.64 0.83
CA PHE A 21 -20.44 -13.22 0.96
C PHE A 21 -19.67 -13.18 -0.37
N ARG A 22 -20.31 -13.53 -1.49
CA ARG A 22 -19.69 -13.48 -2.82
C ARG A 22 -19.30 -12.06 -3.21
N ILE A 23 -20.17 -11.07 -2.93
CA ILE A 23 -19.88 -9.66 -3.23
C ILE A 23 -18.68 -9.15 -2.42
N ALA A 24 -18.58 -9.49 -1.13
CA ALA A 24 -17.45 -9.10 -0.28
C ALA A 24 -16.12 -9.69 -0.80
N THR A 25 -16.12 -10.98 -1.15
CA THR A 25 -14.91 -11.63 -1.71
C THR A 25 -14.49 -11.04 -3.07
N MET A 26 -15.44 -10.64 -3.92
CA MET A 26 -15.14 -10.00 -5.20
C MET A 26 -14.49 -8.62 -5.04
N LYS A 27 -14.98 -7.81 -4.08
CA LYS A 27 -14.37 -6.52 -3.76
C LYS A 27 -12.93 -6.66 -3.27
N GLN A 28 -12.69 -7.62 -2.38
CA GLN A 28 -11.34 -7.91 -1.88
C GLN A 28 -10.41 -8.35 -3.02
N ALA A 29 -10.87 -9.23 -3.91
CA ALA A 29 -10.10 -9.65 -5.08
C ALA A 29 -9.75 -8.47 -6.01
N LEU A 30 -10.72 -7.59 -6.30
CA LEU A 30 -10.51 -6.40 -7.11
C LEU A 30 -9.51 -5.44 -6.46
N SER A 31 -9.62 -5.20 -5.15
CA SER A 31 -8.68 -4.39 -4.39
C SER A 31 -7.26 -4.95 -4.45
N LEU A 32 -7.09 -6.28 -4.32
CA LEU A 32 -5.79 -6.94 -4.44
C LEU A 32 -5.20 -6.80 -5.85
N ILE A 33 -6.02 -6.95 -6.90
CA ILE A 33 -5.61 -6.74 -8.28
C ILE A 33 -5.15 -5.29 -8.49
N GLY A 34 -5.89 -4.32 -7.95
CA GLY A 34 -5.52 -2.91 -7.99
C GLY A 34 -4.16 -2.65 -7.33
N LYS A 35 -3.94 -3.18 -6.13
CA LYS A 35 -2.64 -3.08 -5.43
C LYS A 35 -1.51 -3.72 -6.23
N LEU A 36 -1.74 -4.89 -6.81
CA LEU A 36 -0.76 -5.57 -7.66
C LEU A 36 -0.40 -4.74 -8.90
N LEU A 37 -1.39 -4.12 -9.55
CA LEU A 37 -1.17 -3.20 -10.67
C LEU A 37 -0.34 -1.97 -10.26
N LEU A 38 -0.55 -1.43 -9.06
CA LEU A 38 0.28 -0.33 -8.54
C LEU A 38 1.73 -0.74 -8.32
N VAL A 39 1.96 -1.94 -7.75
CA VAL A 39 3.32 -2.48 -7.59
C VAL A 39 3.99 -2.66 -8.95
N LEU A 40 3.27 -3.18 -9.95
CA LEU A 40 3.75 -3.29 -11.33
C LEU A 40 4.06 -1.91 -11.94
N ALA A 41 3.21 -0.91 -11.73
CA ALA A 41 3.43 0.45 -12.20
C ALA A 41 4.71 1.06 -11.60
N PHE A 42 4.93 0.84 -10.31
CA PHE A 42 6.14 1.30 -9.63
C PHE A 42 7.40 0.58 -10.14
N ALA A 43 7.36 -0.75 -10.24
CA ALA A 43 8.46 -1.54 -10.81
C ALA A 43 8.77 -1.13 -12.25
N SER A 44 7.73 -0.79 -13.02
CA SER A 44 7.86 -0.28 -14.37
C SER A 44 8.54 1.10 -14.42
N GLY A 45 8.19 2.00 -13.50
CA GLY A 45 8.87 3.30 -13.38
C GLY A 45 10.35 3.16 -13.05
N ILE A 46 10.72 2.18 -12.21
CA ILE A 46 12.13 1.83 -11.96
C ILE A 46 12.80 1.32 -13.24
N GLY A 47 12.09 0.48 -14.02
CA GLY A 47 12.58 -0.01 -15.31
C GLY A 47 12.85 1.10 -16.32
N GLU A 48 11.94 2.07 -16.41
CA GLU A 48 12.12 3.28 -17.23
C GLU A 48 13.35 4.09 -16.80
N LEU A 49 13.51 4.29 -15.49
CA LEU A 49 14.67 4.99 -14.93
C LEU A 49 15.99 4.24 -15.23
N ALA A 50 15.97 2.91 -15.13
CA ALA A 50 17.12 2.07 -15.46
C ALA A 50 17.47 2.14 -16.96
N ALA A 51 16.47 2.13 -17.85
CA ALA A 51 16.67 2.25 -19.29
C ALA A 51 17.31 3.61 -19.65
N HIS A 52 16.87 4.70 -19.01
CA HIS A 52 17.52 6.01 -19.14
C HIS A 52 18.99 6.03 -18.70
N GLY A 53 19.34 5.24 -17.68
CA GLY A 53 20.73 5.08 -17.26
C GLY A 53 21.61 4.36 -18.29
N ILE A 54 21.03 3.47 -19.10
CA ILE A 54 21.73 2.69 -20.12
C ILE A 54 21.86 3.47 -21.43
N GLN A 55 20.81 4.20 -21.83
CA GLN A 55 20.79 5.00 -23.05
C GLN A 55 20.34 6.43 -22.74
N ALA A 56 21.31 7.35 -22.74
CA ALA A 56 21.08 8.77 -22.46
C ALA A 56 20.27 9.49 -23.57
N GLU A 57 20.14 8.87 -24.75
CA GLU A 57 19.39 9.44 -25.88
C GLU A 57 17.88 9.09 -25.88
N LEU A 58 17.40 8.34 -24.88
CA LEU A 58 15.96 8.09 -24.76
C LEU A 58 15.18 9.38 -24.58
N SER A 59 14.01 9.45 -25.21
CA SER A 59 13.06 10.54 -25.00
C SER A 59 12.74 10.68 -23.51
N TRP A 60 12.46 11.91 -23.05
CA TRP A 60 12.18 12.19 -21.63
C TRP A 60 10.99 11.40 -21.04
N MET A 61 10.14 10.82 -21.91
CA MET A 61 9.04 9.93 -21.58
C MET A 61 9.12 8.71 -22.50
N PRO A 62 9.94 7.70 -22.17
CA PRO A 62 10.10 6.54 -23.02
C PRO A 62 8.82 5.72 -23.03
N SER A 63 8.43 5.31 -24.23
CA SER A 63 7.27 4.45 -24.41
C SER A 63 7.56 3.05 -23.85
N SER A 64 6.52 2.31 -23.44
CA SER A 64 6.69 0.95 -22.94
C SER A 64 7.37 0.01 -23.96
N GLY A 65 7.15 0.25 -25.25
CA GLY A 65 7.84 -0.45 -26.33
C GLY A 65 9.34 -0.16 -26.38
N GLU A 66 9.75 1.10 -26.20
CA GLU A 66 11.17 1.46 -26.15
C GLU A 66 11.87 0.84 -24.95
N VAL A 67 11.25 0.91 -23.76
CA VAL A 67 11.80 0.29 -22.54
C VAL A 67 11.96 -1.21 -22.72
N TRP A 68 10.98 -1.87 -23.31
CA TRP A 68 11.06 -3.31 -23.57
C TRP A 68 12.12 -3.64 -24.62
N ALA A 69 12.21 -2.86 -25.70
CA ALA A 69 13.25 -3.03 -26.72
C ALA A 69 14.66 -2.88 -26.12
N VAL A 70 14.86 -1.99 -25.14
CA VAL A 70 16.14 -1.82 -24.44
C VAL A 70 16.44 -2.97 -23.49
N LEU A 71 15.45 -3.43 -22.70
CA LEU A 71 15.67 -4.47 -21.68
C LEU A 71 15.75 -5.89 -22.26
N ALA A 72 15.00 -6.18 -23.33
CA ALA A 72 14.91 -7.51 -23.91
C ALA A 72 14.64 -7.45 -25.44
N PRO A 73 15.62 -7.01 -26.24
CA PRO A 73 15.44 -6.77 -27.68
C PRO A 73 14.95 -8.00 -28.43
N ASP A 74 15.58 -9.17 -28.21
CA ASP A 74 15.23 -10.42 -28.90
C ASP A 74 13.76 -10.83 -28.69
N ARG A 75 13.23 -10.60 -27.47
CA ARG A 75 11.84 -10.93 -27.14
C ARG A 75 10.85 -9.92 -27.70
N PHE A 76 11.26 -8.65 -27.75
CA PHE A 76 10.44 -7.58 -28.31
C PHE A 76 10.21 -7.78 -29.82
N GLU A 77 11.26 -8.13 -30.56
CA GLU A 77 11.14 -8.43 -32.00
C GLU A 77 10.21 -9.63 -32.26
N ALA A 78 10.40 -10.73 -31.51
CA ALA A 78 9.52 -11.90 -31.62
C ALA A 78 8.06 -11.58 -31.26
N PHE A 79 7.84 -10.71 -30.27
CA PHE A 79 6.50 -10.32 -29.84
C PHE A 79 5.80 -9.45 -30.88
N THR A 80 6.47 -8.42 -31.38
CA THR A 80 5.93 -7.48 -32.38
C THR A 80 5.69 -8.15 -33.72
N ALA A 81 6.53 -9.12 -34.12
CA ALA A 81 6.29 -9.95 -35.30
C ALA A 81 5.00 -10.78 -35.19
N LYS A 82 4.66 -11.23 -33.97
CA LYS A 82 3.44 -12.03 -33.71
C LYS A 82 2.20 -11.18 -33.46
N HIS A 83 2.36 -9.97 -32.92
CA HIS A 83 1.26 -9.10 -32.49
C HIS A 83 1.38 -7.71 -33.13
N SER A 84 1.02 -7.62 -34.41
CA SER A 84 1.09 -6.38 -35.21
C SER A 84 -0.22 -5.56 -35.22
N GLY A 85 -1.15 -5.84 -34.29
CA GLY A 85 -2.44 -5.15 -34.23
C GLY A 85 -2.32 -3.70 -33.73
N PHE A 86 -3.21 -2.82 -34.21
CA PHE A 86 -3.29 -1.40 -33.80
C PHE A 86 -3.37 -1.22 -32.28
N LEU A 87 -4.11 -2.10 -31.58
CA LEU A 87 -4.21 -2.09 -30.12
C LEU A 87 -2.87 -2.27 -29.45
N TRP A 88 -2.03 -3.19 -29.95
CA TRP A 88 -0.71 -3.47 -29.39
C TRP A 88 0.26 -2.32 -29.63
N GLN A 89 0.24 -1.73 -30.82
CA GLN A 89 1.05 -0.55 -31.12
C GLN A 89 0.67 0.64 -30.23
N THR A 90 -0.63 0.82 -29.97
CA THR A 90 -1.12 1.89 -29.09
C THR A 90 -0.72 1.64 -27.64
N MET A 91 -0.87 0.41 -27.14
CA MET A 91 -0.42 0.04 -25.78
C MET A 91 1.09 0.24 -25.60
N LEU A 92 1.89 -0.16 -26.60
CA LEU A 92 3.35 0.00 -26.57
C LEU A 92 3.79 1.46 -26.66
N GLY A 93 2.96 2.34 -27.21
CA GLY A 93 3.23 3.78 -27.29
C GLY A 93 3.01 4.54 -25.97
N ILE A 94 2.33 3.94 -25.00
CA ILE A 94 2.06 4.55 -23.70
C ILE A 94 3.20 4.18 -22.72
N PRO A 95 3.65 5.11 -21.85
CA PRO A 95 4.58 4.78 -20.77
C PRO A 95 4.07 3.63 -19.92
N ALA A 96 4.96 2.72 -19.54
CA ALA A 96 4.54 1.47 -18.91
C ALA A 96 3.98 1.72 -17.49
N TRP A 97 4.51 2.71 -16.76
CA TRP A 97 3.91 3.11 -15.47
C TRP A 97 2.48 3.63 -15.62
N ALA A 98 2.15 4.33 -16.72
CA ALA A 98 0.81 4.87 -16.94
C ALA A 98 -0.17 3.75 -17.32
N LEU A 99 0.29 2.79 -18.13
CA LEU A 99 -0.49 1.63 -18.56
C LEU A 99 -0.98 0.78 -17.38
N PHE A 100 -0.14 0.58 -16.36
CA PHE A 100 -0.52 -0.18 -15.15
C PHE A 100 -1.03 0.71 -14.01
N GLY A 101 -0.49 1.93 -13.89
CA GLY A 101 -0.74 2.83 -12.78
C GLY A 101 -2.15 3.41 -12.81
N ILE A 102 -2.59 3.95 -13.96
CA ILE A 102 -3.93 4.54 -14.09
C ILE A 102 -5.04 3.52 -13.74
N PRO A 103 -5.09 2.32 -14.33
CA PRO A 103 -6.09 1.33 -13.96
C PRO A 103 -5.90 0.82 -12.52
N GLY A 104 -4.66 0.70 -12.04
CA GLY A 104 -4.37 0.33 -10.65
C GLY A 104 -4.96 1.31 -9.65
N ILE A 105 -4.70 2.62 -9.83
CA ILE A 105 -5.26 3.70 -8.99
C ILE A 105 -6.78 3.70 -9.08
N ALA A 106 -7.34 3.62 -10.29
CA ALA A 106 -8.79 3.65 -10.48
C ALA A 106 -9.48 2.49 -9.75
N ILE A 107 -8.94 1.27 -9.83
CA ILE A 107 -9.49 0.10 -9.14
C ILE A 107 -9.34 0.25 -7.63
N VAL A 108 -8.16 0.62 -7.13
CA VAL A 108 -7.97 0.80 -5.68
C VAL A 108 -8.91 1.87 -5.16
N PHE A 109 -9.08 2.99 -5.86
CA PHE A 109 -9.95 4.08 -5.41
C PHE A 109 -11.44 3.71 -5.43
N VAL A 110 -11.91 3.01 -6.47
CA VAL A 110 -13.33 2.60 -6.58
C VAL A 110 -13.68 1.49 -5.59
N PHE A 111 -12.74 0.59 -5.29
CA PHE A 111 -12.95 -0.56 -4.41
C PHE A 111 -12.25 -0.43 -3.06
N HIS A 112 -11.79 0.77 -2.69
CA HIS A 112 -11.35 1.05 -1.34
C HIS A 112 -12.59 1.00 -0.45
N ASP A 113 -12.76 -0.08 0.30
CA ASP A 113 -13.79 -0.13 1.33
C ASP A 113 -13.40 0.91 2.38
N LYS A 114 -14.06 2.07 2.31
CA LYS A 114 -14.05 3.08 3.36
C LYS A 114 -14.77 2.48 4.56
N THR A 115 -14.06 1.67 5.34
CA THR A 115 -14.56 1.26 6.66
C THR A 115 -14.63 2.52 7.50
N ALA A 116 -15.81 2.83 8.06
CA ALA A 116 -16.05 4.06 8.81
C ALA A 116 -15.11 4.25 10.04
N GLY A 117 -14.38 3.21 10.45
CA GLY A 117 -13.31 3.31 11.46
C GLY A 117 -11.97 3.84 10.92
N ASP A 118 -11.72 3.76 9.63
CA ASP A 118 -10.44 4.14 9.00
C ASP A 118 -10.32 5.68 8.90
N GLU A 119 -11.44 6.39 8.69
CA GLU A 119 -11.45 7.87 8.75
C GLU A 119 -11.30 8.37 10.20
N ALA A 120 -11.85 7.66 11.19
CA ALA A 120 -11.70 8.01 12.61
C ALA A 120 -10.28 7.74 13.14
N GLU A 121 -9.68 6.60 12.78
CA GLU A 121 -8.27 6.30 13.10
C GLU A 121 -7.30 7.25 12.39
N LEU A 122 -7.61 7.65 11.15
CA LEU A 122 -6.80 8.63 10.42
C LEU A 122 -6.88 10.02 11.08
N GLU A 123 -8.06 10.47 11.49
CA GLU A 123 -8.23 11.71 12.25
C GLU A 123 -7.45 11.65 13.58
N ASP A 124 -7.60 10.57 14.36
CA ASP A 124 -6.86 10.40 15.62
C ASP A 124 -5.34 10.40 15.42
N SER A 125 -4.84 9.77 14.36
CA SER A 125 -3.41 9.80 14.03
C SER A 125 -2.91 11.21 13.69
N LEU A 126 -3.71 12.02 12.99
CA LEU A 126 -3.40 13.41 12.65
C LEU A 126 -3.40 14.32 13.89
N PHE A 127 -4.34 14.10 14.83
CA PHE A 127 -4.36 14.81 16.10
C PHE A 127 -3.14 14.47 16.97
N LEU A 128 -2.70 13.21 16.99
CA LEU A 128 -1.50 12.78 17.71
C LEU A 128 -0.23 13.49 17.21
N TYR A 129 -0.06 13.62 15.89
CA TYR A 129 1.10 14.32 15.32
C TYR A 129 1.12 15.81 15.64
N ASP A 130 -0.03 16.49 15.63
CA ASP A 130 -0.10 17.92 15.97
C ASP A 130 0.19 18.16 17.46
N GLU A 131 -0.30 17.26 18.33
CA GLU A 131 -0.03 17.26 19.77
C GLU A 131 1.47 17.04 20.06
N LEU A 132 2.10 16.05 19.42
CA LEU A 132 3.53 15.76 19.53
C LEU A 132 4.38 16.95 19.04
N THR A 133 3.98 17.57 17.94
CA THR A 133 4.71 18.74 17.40
C THR A 133 4.61 19.95 18.31
N LYS A 134 3.47 20.15 18.98
CA LYS A 134 3.30 21.19 20.01
C LYS A 134 4.17 20.94 21.24
N GLN A 135 4.26 19.69 21.71
CA GLN A 135 5.08 19.33 22.88
C GLN A 135 6.59 19.52 22.61
N VAL A 136 7.07 19.11 21.42
CA VAL A 136 8.45 19.36 20.97
C VAL A 136 8.76 20.86 20.87
N LYS A 137 7.82 21.66 20.34
CA LYS A 137 7.99 23.12 20.23
C LYS A 137 8.03 23.83 21.59
N ASN A 138 7.32 23.30 22.58
CA ASN A 138 7.27 23.85 23.93
C ASN A 138 8.42 23.36 24.83
N GLY A 139 9.28 22.47 24.32
CA GLY A 139 10.48 22.01 25.03
C GLY A 139 10.20 21.06 26.20
N ASP A 140 9.02 20.46 26.23
CA ASP A 140 8.56 19.62 27.34
C ASP A 140 8.77 18.14 26.99
N TYR A 141 10.01 17.67 27.18
CA TYR A 141 10.44 16.32 26.79
C TYR A 141 10.27 15.26 27.88
N GLU A 142 9.78 15.61 29.06
CA GLU A 142 9.70 14.68 30.19
C GLU A 142 8.41 13.86 30.24
N ASN A 143 7.43 14.14 29.37
CA ASN A 143 6.09 13.54 29.45
C ASN A 143 5.69 12.64 28.26
N PHE A 144 6.66 12.23 27.44
CA PHE A 144 6.42 11.37 26.27
C PHE A 144 5.92 9.96 26.61
N GLY A 145 6.10 9.48 27.85
CA GLY A 145 5.65 8.15 28.29
C GLY A 145 4.17 8.09 28.73
N GLU A 146 3.57 9.20 29.16
CA GLU A 146 2.18 9.22 29.66
C GLU A 146 1.13 9.29 28.54
N SER A 147 1.48 9.84 27.38
CA SER A 147 0.56 9.96 26.24
C SER A 147 0.25 8.60 25.60
N GLU A 148 1.24 7.69 25.57
CA GLU A 148 1.06 6.31 25.11
C GLU A 148 0.20 5.48 26.09
N SER A 149 0.31 5.74 27.40
CA SER A 149 -0.50 5.05 28.42
C SER A 149 -1.96 5.52 28.38
N ARG A 150 -2.22 6.79 28.08
CA ARG A 150 -3.58 7.34 27.99
C ARG A 150 -4.32 6.87 26.74
N ALA A 151 -3.62 6.67 25.62
CA ALA A 151 -4.18 6.07 24.40
C ALA A 151 -4.57 4.59 24.59
N LYS A 152 -3.84 3.84 25.44
CA LYS A 152 -4.20 2.46 25.82
C LYS A 152 -5.30 2.36 26.89
N GLN A 153 -5.70 3.46 27.52
CA GLN A 153 -6.57 3.46 28.71
C GLN A 153 -7.98 4.02 28.44
N GLY A 154 -8.29 4.38 27.20
CA GLY A 154 -9.65 4.69 26.75
C GLY A 154 -10.34 3.43 26.24
N ASP A 155 -11.28 2.92 27.04
CA ASP A 155 -12.28 1.88 26.71
C ASP A 155 -11.91 0.40 26.99
N MET A 156 -11.64 0.10 28.26
CA MET A 156 -11.74 -1.27 28.78
C MET A 156 -13.12 -1.45 29.45
N ASP A 157 -14.12 -1.93 28.71
CA ASP A 157 -15.38 -2.46 29.26
C ASP A 157 -15.07 -3.76 30.05
N PRO A 158 -15.32 -3.83 31.37
CA PRO A 158 -14.99 -5.00 32.19
C PRO A 158 -15.90 -6.24 31.94
N ARG A 159 -16.70 -6.27 30.87
CA ARG A 159 -17.63 -7.37 30.56
C ARG A 159 -17.36 -8.15 29.27
N GLY A 160 -16.29 -7.86 28.52
CA GLY A 160 -15.97 -8.55 27.26
C GLY A 160 -14.83 -9.55 27.38
N ASP A 161 -15.18 -10.83 27.48
CA ASP A 161 -14.36 -12.04 27.26
C ASP A 161 -12.83 -11.90 27.11
N ALA A 162 -12.16 -12.30 28.18
CA ALA A 162 -10.76 -12.68 28.20
C ALA A 162 -10.48 -13.87 27.27
N ARG A 163 -10.19 -13.63 25.98
CA ARG A 163 -9.35 -14.52 25.12
C ARG A 163 -8.72 -13.76 23.96
N ILE A 164 -7.77 -12.87 24.25
CA ILE A 164 -6.69 -12.60 23.31
C ILE A 164 -5.41 -13.00 24.02
N ASN A 165 -4.85 -14.14 23.62
CA ASN A 165 -3.47 -14.50 23.93
C ASN A 165 -2.59 -13.50 23.17
N VAL A 166 -2.33 -12.36 23.79
CA VAL A 166 -1.30 -11.43 23.37
C VAL A 166 0.03 -12.14 23.63
N ALA A 167 0.64 -12.62 22.55
CA ALA A 167 2.02 -13.06 22.56
C ALA A 167 2.93 -11.82 22.69
N GLU A 168 2.91 -11.19 23.86
CA GLU A 168 3.89 -10.20 24.29
C GLU A 168 4.85 -10.91 25.24
N GLU A 169 5.88 -11.57 24.70
CA GLU A 169 7.11 -11.78 25.45
C GLU A 169 8.32 -11.68 24.50
N HIS A 170 9.22 -10.76 24.86
CA HIS A 170 10.62 -10.65 24.43
C HIS A 170 10.96 -10.01 23.08
N TYR A 171 10.79 -8.68 22.99
CA TYR A 171 11.89 -7.87 22.45
C TYR A 171 12.71 -7.33 23.62
N SER A 172 13.78 -8.05 23.93
CA SER A 172 14.80 -7.63 24.89
C SER A 172 15.49 -6.36 24.39
N GLU A 173 15.18 -5.29 25.09
CA GLU A 173 15.95 -4.08 25.30
C GLU A 173 17.41 -4.43 25.71
N SER A 174 18.32 -4.66 24.75
CA SER A 174 19.75 -4.83 25.06
C SER A 174 20.75 -4.65 23.90
N VAL A 175 20.51 -3.81 22.89
CA VAL A 175 21.54 -3.52 21.85
C VAL A 175 21.64 -2.04 21.46
N LEU A 176 21.11 -1.13 22.25
CA LEU A 176 21.23 0.31 22.00
C LEU A 176 21.90 1.04 23.18
N ASP A 177 23.11 0.60 23.53
CA ASP A 177 24.06 1.52 24.17
C ASP A 177 25.49 0.95 24.11
N GLN A 178 26.26 1.38 23.11
CA GLN A 178 27.72 1.54 23.11
C GLN A 178 28.19 1.85 21.69
N GLY A 179 28.18 3.12 21.31
CA GLY A 179 28.69 3.51 20.00
C GLY A 179 28.65 4.98 19.62
N LEU A 180 28.27 5.91 20.51
CA LEU A 180 28.62 7.31 20.30
C LEU A 180 30.12 7.52 20.55
N ALA A 181 30.89 7.52 19.47
CA ALA A 181 32.14 8.28 19.41
C ALA A 181 32.15 9.10 18.10
N PRO A 182 32.08 10.43 18.17
CA PRO A 182 32.27 11.27 17.00
C PRO A 182 33.77 11.38 16.72
N LYS A 183 34.22 10.93 15.57
CA LYS A 183 35.55 11.28 15.04
C LYS A 183 35.39 12.00 13.70
N HIS A 184 35.19 13.30 13.81
CA HIS A 184 35.52 14.26 12.76
C HIS A 184 37.03 14.17 12.50
N ASP A 185 37.42 13.92 11.24
CA ASP A 185 38.59 14.53 10.59
C ASP A 185 38.82 13.92 9.21
N TYR A 186 38.29 14.55 8.15
CA TYR A 186 38.86 14.45 6.80
C TYR A 186 38.68 15.78 6.05
N LEU A 187 39.33 16.82 6.55
CA LEU A 187 39.64 18.04 5.79
C LEU A 187 41.12 17.97 5.35
N PHE A 188 41.34 18.09 4.05
CA PHE A 188 42.57 18.51 3.35
C PHE A 188 43.83 17.61 3.35
N LYS A 189 44.03 16.91 2.24
CA LYS A 189 45.34 16.67 1.58
C LYS A 189 45.05 16.15 0.16
N ASN A 190 45.67 16.56 -0.94
CA ASN A 190 46.79 17.47 -1.16
C ASN A 190 46.73 17.90 -2.62
N LYS A 191 47.19 19.12 -2.91
CA LYS A 191 47.59 19.52 -4.27
C LYS A 191 48.86 18.75 -4.62
N GLY A 192 48.91 18.26 -5.86
CA GLY A 192 50.09 17.82 -6.58
C GLY A 192 49.81 18.04 -8.06
#